data_AF-A0A1I3V3M8-F1
#
_entry.id   AF-A0A1I3V3M8-F1
#
_cell.length_a   1.000
_cell.length_b   1.000
_cell.length_c   1.000
_cell.angle_alpha   90.00
_cell.angle_beta   90.00
_cell.angle_gamma   90.00
#
_symmetry.space_group_name_H-M   'P 1'
#
loop_
_entity.id
_entity.type
_entity.pdbx_description
1 polymer ?
#
loop_
_entity_poly.entity_id
_entity_poly.type
_entity_poly.pdbx_seq_one_letter_code
_entity_poly.pdbx_strand_id
1 'polypeptide(L)'
;MNISLNIFDRFIAAITKKSNTKSAPQMKVVSVGNPHKLGDIFVESWGYEQTNVDAYQVVKVNKASVILREICLETVESTGWASDNVKPVKDSFVSDETYIKIVSQKNGDYLKGIKHGCLIKYKGGSLHRSWYA
;
A
#
# COMPACT_ATOMS: atom_id res chain seq x y z
N MET A 1 4.40 -66.06 -28.93
CA MET A 1 3.93 -64.82 -29.59
C MET A 1 4.04 -63.70 -28.57
N ASN A 2 5.09 -62.88 -28.67
CA ASN A 2 5.33 -61.77 -27.76
C ASN A 2 4.49 -60.57 -28.18
N ILE A 3 3.61 -60.12 -27.29
CA ILE A 3 2.83 -58.89 -27.46
C ILE A 3 3.73 -57.74 -27.01
N SER A 4 4.20 -56.95 -27.98
CA SER A 4 4.93 -55.71 -27.73
C SER A 4 3.97 -54.69 -27.10
N LEU A 5 4.22 -54.32 -25.84
CA LEU A 5 3.50 -53.25 -25.16
C LEU A 5 3.92 -51.91 -25.75
N ASN A 6 2.97 -51.28 -26.45
CA ASN A 6 3.16 -50.06 -27.20
C ASN A 6 3.62 -48.93 -26.26
N ILE A 7 4.78 -48.34 -26.58
CA ILE A 7 5.43 -47.25 -25.81
C ILE A 7 4.47 -46.07 -25.55
N PHE A 8 3.43 -45.95 -26.37
CA PHE A 8 2.41 -44.91 -26.35
C PHE A 8 1.43 -45.01 -25.17
N ASP A 9 1.14 -46.22 -24.67
CA ASP A 9 0.15 -46.41 -23.60
C ASP A 9 0.68 -45.95 -22.22
N ARG A 10 2.01 -45.96 -22.05
CA ARG A 10 2.65 -45.44 -20.83
C ARG A 10 2.58 -43.91 -20.75
N PHE A 11 2.45 -43.23 -21.88
CA PHE A 11 2.37 -41.76 -21.94
C PHE A 11 0.97 -41.23 -21.56
N ILE A 12 -0.12 -41.89 -21.98
CA ILE A 12 -1.48 -41.42 -21.66
C ILE A 12 -1.79 -41.58 -20.16
N ALA A 13 -1.32 -42.64 -19.51
CA ALA A 13 -1.48 -42.84 -18.07
C ALA A 13 -0.70 -41.80 -17.22
N ALA A 14 0.36 -41.20 -17.76
CA ALA A 14 1.15 -40.16 -17.07
C ALA A 14 0.50 -38.77 -17.19
N ILE A 15 -0.23 -38.49 -18.27
CA ILE A 15 -0.92 -37.21 -18.48
C ILE A 15 -2.20 -37.13 -17.63
N THR A 16 -2.92 -38.24 -17.47
CA THR A 16 -4.20 -38.29 -16.74
C THR A 16 -4.07 -38.24 -15.23
N LYS A 17 -2.91 -38.60 -14.64
CA LYS A 17 -2.67 -38.52 -13.19
C LYS A 17 -2.27 -37.12 -12.69
N LYS A 18 -1.98 -36.15 -13.58
CA LYS A 18 -1.41 -34.85 -13.19
C LYS A 18 -2.43 -33.69 -13.12
N SER A 19 -3.73 -33.96 -13.24
CA SER A 19 -4.77 -32.91 -13.26
C SER A 19 -5.61 -32.80 -11.98
N ASN A 20 -5.27 -33.50 -10.88
CA ASN A 20 -6.12 -33.51 -9.69
C ASN A 20 -5.39 -33.42 -8.33
N THR A 21 -4.32 -32.62 -8.24
CA THR A 21 -3.72 -32.27 -6.94
C THR A 21 -3.28 -30.82 -6.89
N LYS A 22 -3.88 -30.07 -5.96
CA LYS A 22 -3.69 -28.66 -5.60
C LYS A 22 -4.29 -27.69 -6.60
N SER A 23 -5.61 -27.53 -6.49
CA SER A 23 -6.28 -26.26 -6.74
C SER A 23 -5.53 -25.14 -6.02
N ALA A 24 -4.67 -24.42 -6.74
CA ALA A 24 -4.36 -23.04 -6.37
C ALA A 24 -5.71 -22.34 -6.17
N PRO A 25 -5.90 -21.50 -5.13
CA PRO A 25 -7.11 -20.69 -5.07
C PRO A 25 -7.18 -19.96 -6.41
N GLN A 26 -8.23 -20.26 -7.19
CA GLN A 26 -8.55 -19.48 -8.38
C GLN A 26 -8.80 -18.08 -7.86
N MET A 27 -7.78 -17.24 -7.92
CA MET A 27 -7.87 -15.86 -7.50
C MET A 27 -8.89 -15.24 -8.44
N LYS A 28 -10.13 -15.10 -7.96
CA LYS A 28 -11.14 -14.29 -8.62
C LYS A 28 -10.44 -12.96 -8.88
N VAL A 29 -10.10 -12.68 -10.13
CA VAL A 29 -9.78 -11.33 -10.57
C VAL A 29 -11.12 -10.61 -10.57
N VAL A 30 -11.62 -10.33 -9.36
CA VAL A 30 -12.55 -9.24 -9.16
C VAL A 30 -11.74 -8.04 -9.66
N SER A 31 -12.26 -7.32 -10.64
CA SER A 31 -11.76 -5.99 -10.96
C SER A 31 -12.04 -5.10 -9.75
N VAL A 32 -11.25 -5.28 -8.69
CA VAL A 32 -11.30 -4.46 -7.49
C VAL A 32 -10.88 -3.07 -7.98
N GLY A 33 -11.87 -2.19 -8.08
CA GLY A 33 -11.63 -0.78 -8.37
C GLY A 33 -10.70 -0.18 -7.32
N ASN A 34 -10.33 1.08 -7.51
CA ASN A 34 -9.49 1.77 -6.54
C ASN A 34 -10.11 1.69 -5.13
N PRO A 35 -9.45 1.07 -4.12
CA PRO A 35 -9.98 0.91 -2.76
C PRO A 35 -9.95 2.20 -1.93
N HIS A 36 -9.37 3.28 -2.46
CA HIS A 36 -9.27 4.56 -1.76
C HIS A 36 -10.48 5.44 -2.01
N LYS A 37 -10.77 6.31 -1.05
CA LYS A 37 -11.82 7.33 -1.13
C LYS A 37 -11.26 8.73 -0.95
N LEU A 38 -12.03 9.72 -1.41
CA LEU A 38 -11.75 11.13 -1.16
C LEU A 38 -11.63 11.38 0.35
N GLY A 39 -10.59 12.09 0.77
CA GLY A 39 -10.31 12.38 2.17
C GLY A 39 -9.60 11.27 2.95
N ASP A 40 -9.24 10.14 2.33
CA ASP A 40 -8.30 9.20 2.95
C ASP A 40 -6.95 9.90 3.19
N ILE A 41 -6.33 9.63 4.34
CA ILE A 41 -5.06 10.23 4.74
C ILE A 41 -3.96 9.17 4.69
N PHE A 42 -2.80 9.57 4.19
CA PHE A 42 -1.57 8.80 4.17
C PHE A 42 -0.48 9.55 4.90
N VAL A 43 0.40 8.81 5.55
CA VAL A 43 1.52 9.35 6.31
C VAL A 43 2.80 8.75 5.78
N GLU A 44 3.82 9.59 5.65
CA GLU A 44 5.18 9.20 5.32
C GLU A 44 6.07 9.52 6.53
N SER A 45 6.67 8.49 7.10
CA SER A 45 7.65 8.64 8.18
C SER A 45 9.03 8.37 7.61
N TRP A 46 9.98 9.26 7.87
CA TRP A 46 11.34 9.17 7.35
C TRP A 46 12.33 9.83 8.28
N GLY A 47 13.61 9.52 8.08
CA GLY A 47 14.70 10.06 8.88
C GLY A 47 15.77 9.00 9.07
N TYR A 48 16.99 9.46 9.36
CA TYR A 48 18.11 8.57 9.62
C TYR A 48 18.24 8.36 11.13
N GLU A 49 18.57 9.43 11.85
CA GLU A 49 18.60 9.47 13.32
C GLU A 49 17.36 10.15 13.94
N GLN A 50 16.53 10.79 13.12
CA GLN A 50 15.27 11.45 13.52
C GLN A 50 14.06 10.67 13.00
N THR A 51 12.88 11.06 13.48
CA THR A 51 11.60 10.65 12.90
C THR A 51 10.87 11.88 12.40
N ASN A 52 11.00 12.21 11.12
CA ASN A 52 10.14 13.19 10.45
C ASN A 52 8.85 12.50 9.99
N VAL A 53 7.76 13.26 10.03
CA VAL A 53 6.43 12.80 9.65
C VAL A 53 5.83 13.85 8.72
N ASP A 54 5.40 13.41 7.54
CA ASP A 54 4.61 14.21 6.61
C ASP A 54 3.26 13.52 6.37
N ALA A 55 2.21 14.30 6.18
CA ALA A 55 0.86 13.78 5.98
C ALA A 55 0.25 14.30 4.68
N TYR A 56 -0.52 13.45 4.01
CA TYR A 56 -1.12 13.73 2.72
C TYR A 56 -2.56 13.25 2.65
N GLN A 57 -3.44 14.06 2.08
CA GLN A 57 -4.85 13.73 1.89
C GLN A 57 -5.16 13.44 0.42
N VAL A 58 -5.97 12.40 0.18
CA VAL A 58 -6.53 12.08 -1.13
C VAL A 58 -7.55 13.15 -1.54
N VAL A 59 -7.26 13.90 -2.59
CA VAL A 59 -8.13 14.94 -3.14
C VAL A 59 -8.81 14.52 -4.44
N LYS A 60 -8.35 13.43 -5.07
CA LYS A 60 -9.01 12.83 -6.23
C LYS A 60 -8.71 11.34 -6.32
N VAL A 61 -9.72 10.56 -6.71
CA VAL A 61 -9.61 9.12 -6.95
C VAL A 61 -9.87 8.86 -8.42
N ASN A 62 -8.89 8.25 -9.10
CA ASN A 62 -9.03 7.72 -10.44
C ASN A 62 -9.10 6.19 -10.40
N LYS A 63 -9.37 5.56 -11.54
CA LYS A 63 -9.50 4.09 -11.63
C LYS A 63 -8.28 3.32 -11.10
N ALA A 64 -7.07 3.80 -11.35
CA ALA A 64 -5.81 3.12 -10.99
C ALA A 64 -4.82 4.02 -10.22
N SER A 65 -5.22 5.25 -9.88
CA SER A 65 -4.36 6.20 -9.20
C SER A 65 -5.15 7.09 -8.25
N VAL A 66 -4.45 7.69 -7.30
CA VAL A 66 -4.97 8.76 -6.43
C VAL A 66 -4.11 10.01 -6.60
N ILE A 67 -4.74 11.17 -6.40
CA ILE A 67 -4.03 12.45 -6.28
C ILE A 67 -4.05 12.84 -4.81
N LEU A 68 -2.85 13.12 -4.29
CA LEU A 68 -2.58 13.49 -2.91
C LEU A 68 -2.15 14.96 -2.84
N ARG A 69 -2.49 15.63 -1.73
CA ARG A 69 -1.95 16.95 -1.34
C ARG A 69 -1.44 16.88 0.09
N GLU A 70 -0.35 17.58 0.37
CA GLU A 70 0.22 17.67 1.72
C GLU A 70 -0.70 18.48 2.65
N ILE A 71 -0.86 17.99 3.88
CA ILE A 71 -1.68 18.61 4.92
C ILE A 71 -0.87 18.86 6.20
N CYS A 72 -1.29 19.86 6.96
CA CYS A 72 -0.66 20.24 8.22
C CYS A 72 -0.77 19.13 9.27
N LEU A 73 0.18 19.17 10.21
CA LEU A 73 0.19 18.39 11.42
C LEU A 73 -0.08 19.30 12.61
N GLU A 74 -0.89 18.82 13.55
CA GLU A 74 -1.14 19.46 14.84
C GLU A 74 -0.41 18.68 15.94
N THR A 75 0.30 19.41 16.81
CA THR A 75 0.93 18.84 18.00
C THR A 75 -0.13 18.53 19.05
N VAL A 76 -0.22 17.25 19.41
CA VAL A 76 -1.09 16.74 20.48
C VAL A 76 -0.40 16.86 21.83
N GLU A 77 0.89 16.56 21.87
CA GLU A 77 1.68 16.51 23.10
C GLU A 77 3.15 16.74 22.75
N SER A 78 3.85 17.55 23.55
CA SER A 78 5.31 17.64 23.47
C SER A 78 5.91 16.54 24.34
N THR A 79 6.74 15.68 23.74
CA THR A 79 7.41 14.57 24.44
C THR A 79 8.83 14.93 24.90
N GLY A 80 9.35 16.07 24.44
CA GLY A 80 10.67 16.59 24.77
C GLY A 80 10.96 17.89 24.03
N TRP A 81 12.17 18.42 24.22
CA TRP A 81 12.57 19.69 23.59
C TRP A 81 12.55 19.65 22.05
N ALA A 82 12.96 18.53 21.46
CA ALA A 82 13.01 18.32 20.02
C ALA A 82 12.18 17.11 19.57
N SER A 83 11.06 16.85 20.25
CA SER A 83 10.14 15.79 19.89
C SER A 83 8.70 16.06 20.32
N ASP A 84 7.76 15.61 19.51
CA ASP A 84 6.34 15.72 19.76
C ASP A 84 5.53 14.52 19.22
N ASN A 85 4.29 14.43 19.69
CA ASN A 85 3.27 13.55 19.17
C ASN A 85 2.30 14.40 18.35
N VAL A 86 2.09 14.05 17.08
CA VAL A 86 1.30 14.83 16.13
C VAL A 86 0.13 14.06 15.53
N LYS A 87 -0.85 14.79 14.99
CA LYS A 87 -1.94 14.25 14.18
C LYS A 87 -2.12 15.03 12.89
N PRO A 88 -2.48 14.38 11.78
CA PRO A 88 -2.84 15.07 10.55
C PRO A 88 -4.16 15.83 10.70
N VAL A 89 -4.15 17.08 10.24
CA VAL A 89 -5.33 17.94 10.23
C VAL A 89 -5.98 17.87 8.86
N LYS A 90 -7.11 17.15 8.78
CA LYS A 90 -7.87 16.99 7.55
C LYS A 90 -8.24 18.36 6.96
N ASP A 91 -8.14 18.47 5.63
CA ASP A 91 -8.48 19.66 4.83
C ASP A 91 -7.59 20.90 5.10
N SER A 92 -6.57 20.80 5.96
CA SER A 92 -5.59 21.88 6.21
C SER A 92 -4.39 21.75 5.27
N PHE A 93 -4.54 22.14 4.01
CA PHE A 93 -3.49 21.98 2.98
C PHE A 93 -2.31 22.95 3.17
N VAL A 94 -1.09 22.43 3.04
CA VAL A 94 0.16 23.23 3.17
C VAL A 94 0.46 24.01 1.90
N SER A 95 0.23 23.40 0.74
CA SER A 95 0.51 24.00 -0.57
C SER A 95 -0.45 23.46 -1.63
N ASP A 96 -0.43 24.09 -2.82
CA ASP A 96 -1.17 23.65 -4.00
C ASP A 96 -0.46 22.54 -4.79
N GLU A 97 0.68 22.05 -4.31
CA GLU A 97 1.36 20.92 -4.94
C GLU A 97 0.54 19.64 -4.84
N THR A 98 0.58 18.83 -5.91
CA THR A 98 -0.16 17.57 -5.98
C THR A 98 0.75 16.43 -6.37
N TYR A 99 0.49 15.25 -5.80
CA TYR A 99 1.28 14.05 -6.05
C TYR A 99 0.37 12.93 -6.55
N ILE A 100 0.70 12.37 -7.72
CA ILE A 100 -0.05 11.25 -8.29
C ILE A 100 0.61 9.94 -7.85
N LYS A 101 -0.17 9.04 -7.23
CA LYS A 101 0.30 7.70 -6.84
C LYS A 101 -0.55 6.62 -7.51
N ILE A 102 0.13 5.66 -8.13
CA ILE A 102 -0.50 4.47 -8.71
C ILE A 102 -0.88 3.54 -7.56
N VAL A 103 -2.10 3.03 -7.63
CA VAL A 103 -2.63 2.12 -6.63
C VAL A 103 -2.33 0.70 -7.07
N SER A 104 -1.52 0.00 -6.29
CA SER A 104 -1.30 -1.43 -6.49
C SER A 104 -2.54 -2.19 -6.00
N GLN A 105 -2.90 -3.30 -6.67
CA GLN A 105 -4.07 -4.11 -6.29
C GLN A 105 -3.91 -4.81 -4.93
N LYS A 106 -2.74 -4.73 -4.26
CA LYS A 106 -2.50 -5.37 -2.97
C LYS A 106 -2.82 -4.40 -1.81
N ASN A 107 -3.81 -4.78 -1.01
CA ASN A 107 -4.23 -4.26 0.30
C ASN A 107 -4.51 -2.77 0.52
N GLY A 108 -4.25 -1.85 -0.43
CA GLY A 108 -4.70 -0.45 -0.37
C GLY A 108 -4.23 0.38 0.85
N ASP A 109 -3.42 -0.20 1.73
CA ASP A 109 -2.91 0.45 2.93
C ASP A 109 -1.54 1.11 2.68
N TYR A 110 -0.92 0.82 1.53
CA TYR A 110 0.42 1.27 1.19
C TYR A 110 0.46 1.90 -0.19
N LEU A 111 1.14 3.04 -0.30
CA LEU A 111 1.48 3.69 -1.56
C LEU A 111 2.98 3.95 -1.61
N LYS A 112 3.54 4.13 -2.82
CA LYS A 112 4.94 4.53 -2.95
C LYS A 112 5.15 5.91 -2.31
N GLY A 113 6.21 6.05 -1.50
CA GLY A 113 6.58 7.31 -0.85
C GLY A 113 6.65 8.50 -1.82
N ILE A 114 6.38 9.70 -1.31
CA ILE A 114 6.58 10.96 -2.02
C ILE A 114 8.03 11.38 -1.89
N LYS A 115 8.53 11.51 -0.66
CA LYS A 115 9.93 11.83 -0.38
C LYS A 115 10.77 10.56 -0.22
N HIS A 116 10.31 9.60 0.60
CA HIS A 116 11.09 8.44 1.02
C HIS A 116 10.25 7.18 1.28
N GLY A 117 10.83 5.99 1.08
CA GLY A 117 10.22 4.73 1.53
C GLY A 117 8.81 4.48 0.99
N CYS A 118 7.80 4.61 1.88
CA CYS A 118 6.41 4.22 1.67
C CYS A 118 5.43 5.14 2.43
N LEU A 119 4.31 5.46 1.78
CA LEU A 119 3.13 6.08 2.38
C LEU A 119 2.23 5.01 3.00
N ILE A 120 1.83 5.19 4.24
CA ILE A 120 0.98 4.26 4.99
C ILE A 120 -0.36 4.92 5.29
N LYS A 121 -1.47 4.20 5.07
CA LYS A 121 -2.82 4.71 5.35
C LYS A 121 -2.98 4.99 6.84
N TYR A 122 -3.36 6.22 7.16
CA TYR A 122 -3.60 6.65 8.53
C TYR A 122 -4.93 6.12 9.05
N LYS A 123 -4.89 5.44 10.20
CA LYS A 123 -6.05 4.78 10.84
C LYS A 123 -6.49 5.46 12.15
N GLY A 124 -5.95 6.63 12.45
CA GLY A 124 -6.13 7.33 13.73
C GLY A 124 -4.94 7.16 14.68
N GLY A 125 -5.00 7.83 15.84
CA GLY A 125 -3.93 7.85 16.84
C GLY A 125 -2.91 8.99 16.62
N SER A 126 -2.01 9.21 17.58
CA SER A 126 -0.88 10.14 17.40
C SER A 126 0.30 9.45 16.72
N LEU A 127 1.14 10.25 16.07
CA LEU A 127 2.38 9.84 15.41
C LEU A 127 3.54 10.53 16.12
N HIS A 128 4.59 9.78 16.44
CA HIS A 128 5.77 10.38 17.05
C HIS A 128 6.64 11.05 15.97
N ARG A 129 7.12 12.26 16.27
CA ARG A 129 8.04 13.02 15.42
C ARG A 129 9.17 13.61 16.27
N SER A 130 10.37 13.65 15.72
CA SER A 130 11.56 14.23 16.35
C SER A 130 12.44 14.96 15.33
N TRP A 131 13.19 15.96 15.79
CA TRP A 131 14.13 16.74 14.99
C TRP A 131 15.43 16.98 15.76
N TYR A 132 16.47 17.48 15.07
CA TYR A 132 17.67 17.96 15.76
C TYR A 132 17.35 19.28 16.49
N ALA A 133 17.87 19.42 17.70
CA ALA A 133 17.75 20.63 18.50
C ALA A 133 18.67 21.75 17.99
#